data_AF-A0A7S4IVZ7-F1
#
_entry.id   AF-A0A7S4IVZ7-F1
#
_cell.length_a   1.000
_cell.length_b   1.000
_cell.length_c   1.000
_cell.angle_alpha   90.00
_cell.angle_beta   90.00
_cell.angle_gamma   90.00
#
_symmetry.space_group_name_H-M   'P 1'
#
loop_
_entity.id
_entity.type
_entity.pdbx_description
1 polymer ?
#
loop_
_entity_poly.entity_id
_entity_poly.type
_entity_poly.pdbx_seq_one_letter_code
_entity_poly.pdbx_strand_id
1 'polypeptide(L)'
;MAAETANTDIRVKIARRHFLSGPLIALYVTLLLGVALPVTAFTPASRSNLINCRKGIDLNSTPEPKEDGDDDELSITRRFLSPRIDDRGLPIADALVAQIVAPSFHVFWLGINQSPLPSWLRVSLWAPRGSMVAPTLIHGAGLACCWVAGALAGRAFESEAFDVSEGRGYGTVISRTFQAGAFATGLLILSTQIDLLLEFGRTVQWGESEETDRRLLVAAVEVINDIFFEALTLSGWRLYRASKTADGNKY
;
A
#
# COMPACT_ATOMS: atom_id res chain seq x y z
N MET A 1 -27.49 15.48 45.20
CA MET A 1 -26.03 15.61 45.02
C MET A 1 -25.28 14.26 45.00
N ALA A 2 -25.64 13.25 45.81
CA ALA A 2 -24.93 11.96 45.80
C ALA A 2 -25.26 11.01 44.61
N ALA A 3 -26.35 11.24 43.88
CA ALA A 3 -26.76 10.39 42.75
C ALA A 3 -26.08 10.75 41.41
N GLU A 4 -25.52 11.97 41.31
CA GLU A 4 -24.94 12.48 40.06
C GLU A 4 -23.49 12.02 39.87
N THR A 5 -22.74 11.87 40.97
CA THR A 5 -21.37 11.35 40.98
C THR A 5 -21.28 9.85 40.63
N ALA A 6 -22.33 9.07 40.90
CA ALA A 6 -22.36 7.64 40.55
C ALA A 6 -22.51 7.39 39.03
N ASN A 7 -23.13 8.31 38.30
CA ASN A 7 -23.37 8.15 36.87
C ASN A 7 -22.13 8.48 36.03
N THR A 8 -21.30 9.41 36.49
CA THR A 8 -20.00 9.72 35.86
C THR A 8 -18.99 8.57 35.99
N ASP A 9 -18.96 7.87 37.13
CA ASP A 9 -17.99 6.80 37.36
C ASP A 9 -18.29 5.54 36.52
N ILE A 10 -19.57 5.27 36.24
CA ILE A 10 -19.98 4.17 35.35
C ILE A 10 -19.64 4.48 33.89
N ARG A 11 -19.81 5.72 33.44
CA ARG A 11 -19.45 6.12 32.07
C ARG A 11 -17.95 6.06 31.81
N VAL A 12 -17.12 6.40 32.80
CA VAL A 12 -15.65 6.27 32.70
C VAL A 12 -15.23 4.78 32.72
N LYS A 13 -15.89 3.93 33.51
CA LYS A 13 -15.62 2.48 33.50
C LYS A 13 -16.02 1.77 32.21
N ILE A 14 -17.09 2.21 31.54
CA ILE A 14 -17.51 1.67 30.24
C ILE A 14 -16.53 2.14 29.13
N ALA A 15 -16.12 3.40 29.15
CA ALA A 15 -15.10 3.91 28.22
C ALA A 15 -13.74 3.20 28.37
N ARG A 16 -13.33 2.84 29.59
CA ARG A 16 -12.10 2.06 29.83
C ARG A 16 -12.18 0.59 29.40
N ARG A 17 -13.37 -0.02 29.37
CA ARG A 17 -13.52 -1.43 28.95
C ARG A 17 -13.44 -1.63 27.44
N HIS A 18 -13.74 -0.61 26.63
CA HIS A 18 -13.52 -0.67 25.18
C HIS A 18 -12.07 -0.39 24.76
N PHE A 19 -11.22 0.11 25.67
CA PHE A 19 -9.80 0.39 25.41
C PHE A 19 -8.88 -0.82 25.74
N LEU A 20 -9.44 -1.94 26.22
CA LEU A 20 -8.69 -3.12 26.66
C LEU A 20 -8.91 -4.35 25.78
N SER A 21 -8.96 -4.19 24.46
CA SER A 21 -8.69 -5.26 23.48
C SER A 21 -7.18 -5.40 23.20
N GLY A 22 -6.36 -5.25 24.25
CA GLY A 22 -4.90 -5.31 24.22
C GLY A 22 -4.27 -6.51 23.50
N PRO A 23 -4.81 -7.75 23.55
CA PRO A 23 -4.16 -8.87 22.85
C PRO A 23 -4.33 -8.80 21.33
N LEU A 24 -5.41 -8.21 20.80
CA LEU A 24 -5.60 -8.05 19.35
C LEU A 24 -4.78 -6.89 18.79
N ILE A 25 -4.67 -5.79 19.54
CA ILE A 25 -3.78 -4.68 19.18
C ILE A 25 -2.31 -5.12 19.25
N ALA A 26 -1.92 -5.92 20.25
CA ALA A 26 -0.57 -6.48 20.31
C ALA A 26 -0.29 -7.44 19.14
N LEU A 27 -1.26 -8.29 18.74
CA LEU A 27 -1.10 -9.14 17.56
C LEU A 27 -1.02 -8.32 16.27
N TYR A 28 -1.84 -7.26 16.15
CA TYR A 28 -1.87 -6.36 15.00
C TYR A 28 -0.59 -5.53 14.88
N VAL A 29 -0.08 -5.00 15.99
CA VAL A 29 1.20 -4.28 16.08
C VAL A 29 2.38 -5.23 15.85
N THR A 30 2.30 -6.48 16.29
CA THR A 30 3.35 -7.50 16.03
C THR A 30 3.32 -7.95 14.56
N LEU A 31 2.15 -8.07 13.93
CA LEU A 31 2.03 -8.34 12.49
C LEU A 31 2.53 -7.15 11.66
N LEU A 32 2.20 -5.91 12.05
CA LEU A 32 2.66 -4.69 11.38
C LEU A 32 4.17 -4.46 11.55
N LEU A 33 4.73 -4.66 12.75
CA LEU A 33 6.17 -4.56 12.99
C LEU A 33 6.95 -5.73 12.37
N GLY A 34 6.35 -6.92 12.27
CA GLY A 34 6.94 -8.07 11.58
C GLY A 34 7.02 -7.90 10.06
N VAL A 35 6.16 -7.05 9.48
CA VAL A 35 6.22 -6.66 8.05
C VAL A 35 7.08 -5.41 7.85
N ALA A 36 7.26 -4.56 8.87
CA ALA A 36 7.92 -3.27 8.74
C ALA A 36 9.45 -3.25 8.90
N LEU A 37 10.16 -4.33 9.31
CA LEU A 37 11.63 -4.36 9.27
C LEU A 37 12.18 -5.76 8.94
N PRO A 38 13.14 -5.90 8.00
CA PRO A 38 14.16 -4.90 7.66
C PRO A 38 14.08 -4.40 6.20
N VAL A 39 13.69 -3.13 6.02
CA VAL A 39 14.09 -2.33 4.84
C VAL A 39 15.49 -1.71 5.05
N THR A 40 16.13 -1.94 6.20
CA THR A 40 17.51 -1.54 6.48
C THR A 40 18.52 -2.65 6.21
N ALA A 41 18.43 -3.30 5.04
CA ALA A 41 19.53 -4.10 4.48
C ALA A 41 19.30 -4.41 2.99
N PHE A 42 18.99 -3.40 2.18
CA PHE A 42 19.25 -3.49 0.74
C PHE A 42 20.47 -2.63 0.43
N THR A 43 21.64 -3.14 0.81
CA THR A 43 22.86 -2.77 0.11
C THR A 43 22.66 -3.11 -1.38
N PRO A 44 23.07 -2.25 -2.32
CA PRO A 44 23.07 -2.60 -3.72
C PRO A 44 24.13 -3.68 -3.90
N ALA A 45 23.73 -4.95 -3.78
CA ALA A 45 24.52 -6.04 -4.28
C ALA A 45 24.53 -5.88 -5.80
N SER A 46 25.56 -5.18 -6.28
CA SER A 46 26.09 -5.29 -7.62
C SER A 46 26.31 -6.78 -7.91
N ARG A 47 25.24 -7.44 -8.37
CA ARG A 47 25.31 -8.77 -8.96
C ARG A 47 25.57 -8.54 -10.43
N SER A 48 26.85 -8.34 -10.69
CA SER A 48 27.53 -8.76 -11.91
C SER A 48 26.78 -9.89 -12.60
N ASN A 49 26.28 -9.57 -13.80
CA ASN A 49 25.93 -10.52 -14.84
C ASN A 49 27.01 -11.59 -14.96
N LEU A 50 26.81 -12.76 -14.35
CA LEU A 50 27.44 -14.00 -14.81
C LEU A 50 26.53 -14.61 -15.87
N ILE A 51 26.46 -13.90 -17.01
CA ILE A 51 26.12 -14.52 -18.28
C ILE A 51 27.28 -15.48 -18.57
N ASN A 52 27.01 -16.76 -18.37
CA ASN A 52 27.89 -17.84 -18.78
C ASN A 52 27.77 -17.97 -20.31
N CYS A 53 28.29 -16.98 -21.04
CA CYS A 53 28.54 -17.07 -22.48
C CYS A 53 29.97 -17.57 -22.68
N ARG A 54 30.02 -18.83 -23.08
CA ARG A 54 31.19 -19.59 -23.45
C ARG A 54 31.92 -18.94 -24.63
N LYS A 55 33.13 -18.43 -24.36
CA LYS A 55 34.31 -18.25 -25.25
C LYS A 55 34.12 -17.55 -26.61
N GLY A 56 34.56 -16.30 -26.64
CA GLY A 56 35.21 -15.65 -27.78
C GLY A 56 36.10 -14.53 -27.23
N ILE A 57 37.40 -14.79 -27.03
CA ILE A 57 38.35 -13.78 -26.60
C ILE A 57 38.82 -13.06 -27.86
N ASP A 58 38.27 -11.87 -28.11
CA ASP A 58 38.92 -10.86 -28.94
C ASP A 58 39.41 -9.75 -28.01
N LEU A 59 40.70 -9.80 -27.69
CA LEU A 59 41.44 -8.73 -27.03
C LEU A 59 41.80 -7.70 -28.10
N ASN A 60 40.95 -6.69 -28.29
CA ASN A 60 41.43 -5.42 -28.84
C ASN A 60 40.73 -4.22 -28.19
N SER A 61 41.56 -3.49 -27.46
CA SER A 61 41.43 -2.19 -26.80
C SER A 61 40.49 -1.15 -27.42
N THR A 62 39.78 -0.40 -26.57
CA THR A 62 39.91 1.07 -26.38
C THR A 62 39.17 1.46 -25.07
N PRO A 63 39.75 2.24 -24.14
CA PRO A 63 39.01 2.74 -22.98
C PRO A 63 38.18 3.97 -23.40
N GLU A 64 36.88 3.76 -23.60
CA GLU A 64 35.90 4.83 -23.78
C GLU A 64 35.69 5.58 -22.44
N PRO A 65 35.43 6.89 -22.47
CA PRO A 65 35.16 7.68 -21.27
C PRO A 65 33.83 7.24 -20.65
N LYS A 66 33.83 6.94 -19.36
CA LYS A 66 32.65 6.60 -18.57
C LYS A 66 31.77 7.84 -18.37
N GLU A 67 30.73 7.97 -19.18
CA GLU A 67 29.58 8.86 -18.93
C GLU A 67 28.62 8.17 -17.93
N ASP A 68 29.03 8.04 -16.66
CA ASP A 68 28.29 7.30 -15.62
C ASP A 68 27.16 8.14 -14.94
N GLY A 69 26.55 9.11 -15.63
CA GLY A 69 25.68 10.13 -15.00
C GLY A 69 24.19 10.14 -15.39
N ASP A 70 23.87 9.92 -16.66
CA ASP A 70 22.56 10.30 -17.21
C ASP A 70 21.62 9.11 -17.49
N ASP A 71 22.15 7.88 -17.51
CA ASP A 71 21.38 6.68 -17.85
C ASP A 71 20.33 6.30 -16.78
N ASP A 72 20.62 6.59 -15.51
CA ASP A 72 19.75 6.22 -14.39
C ASP A 72 18.51 7.12 -14.28
N GLU A 73 18.64 8.42 -14.56
CA GLU A 73 17.50 9.36 -14.54
C GLU A 73 16.54 9.12 -15.70
N LEU A 74 17.09 8.83 -16.89
CA LEU A 74 16.33 8.32 -18.03
C LEU A 74 15.64 7.00 -17.68
N SER A 75 16.24 6.15 -16.84
CA SER A 75 15.65 4.86 -16.48
C SER A 75 14.38 4.97 -15.63
N ILE A 76 14.26 5.96 -14.74
CA ILE A 76 13.09 6.14 -13.87
C ILE A 76 11.98 6.84 -14.65
N THR A 77 12.29 7.95 -15.31
CA THR A 77 11.34 8.71 -16.11
C THR A 77 10.72 7.85 -17.22
N ARG A 78 11.53 6.97 -17.85
CA ARG A 78 11.06 6.00 -18.85
C ARG A 78 10.02 5.01 -18.32
N ARG A 79 10.05 4.66 -17.02
CA ARG A 79 9.04 3.77 -16.42
C ARG A 79 7.65 4.41 -16.36
N PHE A 80 7.58 5.73 -16.27
CA PHE A 80 6.32 6.48 -16.25
C PHE A 80 5.91 6.99 -17.62
N LEU A 81 6.87 7.45 -18.43
CA LEU A 81 6.62 8.08 -19.73
C LEU A 81 6.46 7.08 -20.87
N SER A 82 7.02 5.87 -20.73
CA SER A 82 6.88 4.79 -21.70
C SER A 82 6.78 3.43 -21.01
N PRO A 83 5.74 3.18 -20.20
CA PRO A 83 5.58 1.93 -19.48
C PRO A 83 5.34 0.77 -20.44
N ARG A 84 5.98 -0.37 -20.16
CA ARG A 84 5.66 -1.63 -20.84
C ARG A 84 4.52 -2.32 -20.10
N ILE A 85 3.39 -2.48 -20.79
CA ILE A 85 2.20 -3.15 -20.29
C ILE A 85 1.95 -4.37 -21.17
N ASP A 86 2.30 -5.54 -20.66
CA ASP A 86 2.20 -6.79 -21.44
C ASP A 86 0.75 -7.36 -21.41
N ASP A 87 -0.04 -7.04 -20.38
CA ASP A 87 -1.49 -7.32 -20.34
C ASP A 87 -2.27 -6.03 -20.06
N ARG A 88 -3.13 -5.63 -21.02
CA ARG A 88 -3.97 -4.43 -20.93
C ARG A 88 -5.10 -4.55 -19.89
N GLY A 89 -5.56 -5.77 -19.60
CA GLY A 89 -6.61 -6.01 -18.61
C GLY A 89 -6.10 -5.90 -17.17
N LEU A 90 -4.80 -6.12 -16.95
CA LEU A 90 -4.20 -6.14 -15.63
C LEU A 90 -4.27 -4.80 -14.90
N PRO A 91 -3.91 -3.65 -15.50
CA PRO A 91 -4.06 -2.35 -14.83
C PRO A 91 -5.50 -2.05 -14.41
N ILE A 92 -6.48 -2.43 -15.23
CA ILE A 92 -7.90 -2.23 -14.95
C ILE A 92 -8.35 -3.12 -13.80
N ALA A 93 -7.97 -4.40 -13.82
CA ALA A 93 -8.28 -5.34 -12.74
C ALA A 93 -7.65 -4.91 -11.41
N ASP A 94 -6.37 -4.53 -11.42
CA ASP A 94 -5.67 -4.02 -10.25
C ASP A 94 -6.33 -2.74 -9.70
N ALA A 95 -6.72 -1.80 -10.57
CA ALA A 95 -7.43 -0.60 -10.16
C ALA A 95 -8.80 -0.92 -9.53
N LEU A 96 -9.55 -1.88 -10.08
CA LEU A 96 -10.84 -2.31 -9.50
C LEU A 96 -10.67 -3.02 -8.16
N VAL A 97 -9.63 -3.84 -7.99
CA VAL A 97 -9.32 -4.49 -6.72
C VAL A 97 -8.96 -3.44 -5.66
N ALA A 98 -8.07 -2.50 -5.99
CA ALA A 98 -7.70 -1.40 -5.09
C ALA A 98 -8.90 -0.47 -4.78
N GLN A 99 -9.72 -0.14 -5.79
CA GLN A 99 -10.83 0.80 -5.64
C GLN A 99 -12.03 0.22 -4.89
N ILE A 100 -12.35 -1.05 -5.11
CA ILE A 100 -13.59 -1.64 -4.61
C ILE A 100 -13.29 -2.67 -3.54
N VAL A 101 -12.44 -3.66 -3.84
CA VAL A 101 -12.26 -4.84 -2.98
C VAL A 101 -11.52 -4.46 -1.69
N ALA A 102 -10.42 -3.72 -1.79
CA ALA A 102 -9.63 -3.30 -0.63
C ALA A 102 -10.44 -2.48 0.40
N PRO A 103 -11.09 -1.36 0.04
CA PRO A 103 -11.85 -0.57 1.02
C PRO A 103 -13.13 -1.28 1.47
N SER A 104 -13.79 -2.09 0.63
CA SER A 104 -14.93 -2.90 1.08
C SER A 104 -14.52 -3.92 2.14
N PHE A 105 -13.35 -4.55 1.96
CA PHE A 105 -12.84 -5.51 2.92
C PHE A 105 -12.42 -4.83 4.23
N HIS A 106 -11.83 -3.64 4.17
CA HIS A 106 -11.55 -2.79 5.33
C HIS A 106 -12.85 -2.48 6.11
N VAL A 107 -13.90 -1.99 5.45
CA VAL A 107 -15.19 -1.67 6.10
C VAL A 107 -15.84 -2.91 6.72
N PHE A 108 -15.83 -4.03 5.98
CA PHE A 108 -16.35 -5.30 6.47
C PHE A 108 -15.62 -5.77 7.74
N TRP A 109 -14.29 -5.68 7.74
CA TRP A 109 -13.47 -6.04 8.90
C TRP A 109 -13.76 -5.17 10.12
N LEU A 110 -13.91 -3.85 9.93
CA LEU A 110 -14.30 -2.94 11.03
C LEU A 110 -15.69 -3.26 11.58
N GLY A 111 -16.63 -3.63 10.70
CA GLY A 111 -17.98 -4.04 11.09
C GLY A 111 -17.98 -5.28 11.98
N ILE A 112 -17.20 -6.31 11.64
CA ILE A 112 -17.05 -7.51 12.46
C ILE A 112 -16.42 -7.18 13.82
N ASN A 113 -15.40 -6.34 13.83
CA ASN A 113 -14.66 -6.00 15.05
C ASN A 113 -15.32 -4.91 15.91
N GLN A 114 -16.49 -4.40 15.49
CA GLN A 114 -17.18 -3.28 16.15
C GLN A 114 -16.25 -2.08 16.40
N SER A 115 -15.32 -1.86 15.47
CA SER A 115 -14.34 -0.78 15.55
C SER A 115 -14.99 0.54 15.10
N PRO A 116 -14.52 1.70 15.58
CA PRO A 116 -14.97 2.99 15.07
C PRO A 116 -14.85 3.09 13.55
N LEU A 117 -15.83 3.73 12.92
CA LEU A 117 -15.82 3.98 11.48
C LEU A 117 -14.70 4.98 11.13
N PRO A 118 -14.03 4.79 9.99
CA PRO A 118 -12.98 5.70 9.55
C PRO A 118 -13.58 7.06 9.19
N SER A 119 -12.77 8.10 9.32
CA SER A 119 -13.15 9.50 9.12
C SER A 119 -13.77 9.75 7.74
N TRP A 120 -13.20 9.14 6.70
CA TRP A 120 -13.68 9.23 5.33
C TRP A 120 -15.05 8.57 5.10
N LEU A 121 -15.49 7.66 5.99
CA LEU A 121 -16.80 7.00 5.93
C LEU A 121 -17.86 7.70 6.79
N ARG A 122 -17.50 8.72 7.57
CA ARG A 122 -18.44 9.43 8.45
C ARG A 122 -19.41 10.29 7.62
N VAL A 123 -20.53 9.70 7.25
CA VAL A 123 -21.61 10.41 6.56
C VAL A 123 -22.56 11.06 7.57
N SER A 124 -23.10 12.23 7.21
CA SER A 124 -24.08 12.96 8.04
C SER A 124 -25.26 12.07 8.43
N LEU A 125 -25.80 12.26 9.64
CA LEU A 125 -26.96 11.51 10.17
C LEU A 125 -28.20 11.58 9.28
N TRP A 126 -28.26 12.57 8.37
CA TRP A 126 -29.35 12.80 7.45
C TRP A 126 -29.09 12.25 6.05
N ALA A 127 -28.01 11.48 5.86
CA ALA A 127 -27.64 10.98 4.55
C ALA A 127 -28.58 9.83 4.10
N PRO A 128 -29.06 9.82 2.84
CA PRO A 128 -29.92 8.76 2.31
C PRO A 128 -29.29 7.37 2.41
N ARG A 129 -30.13 6.31 2.37
CA ARG A 129 -29.64 4.92 2.28
C ARG A 129 -28.67 4.79 1.09
N GLY A 130 -27.52 4.15 1.32
CA GLY A 130 -26.44 4.03 0.33
C GLY A 130 -25.39 5.14 0.38
N SER A 131 -25.51 6.10 1.30
CA SER A 131 -24.55 7.20 1.49
C SER A 131 -23.12 6.77 1.82
N MET A 132 -22.90 5.51 2.20
CA MET A 132 -21.57 4.94 2.46
C MET A 132 -20.86 4.47 1.18
N VAL A 133 -21.58 4.27 0.07
CA VAL A 133 -20.98 3.78 -1.19
C VAL A 133 -20.11 4.87 -1.82
N ALA A 134 -20.64 6.08 -1.93
CA ALA A 134 -19.91 7.22 -2.52
C ALA A 134 -18.56 7.51 -1.82
N PRO A 135 -18.47 7.67 -0.48
CA PRO A 135 -17.19 7.88 0.19
C PRO A 135 -16.24 6.70 0.05
N THR A 136 -16.75 5.46 0.07
CA THR A 136 -15.93 4.26 -0.16
C THR A 136 -15.31 4.28 -1.56
N LEU A 137 -16.08 4.64 -2.59
CA LEU A 137 -15.58 4.71 -3.97
C LEU A 137 -14.61 5.87 -4.19
N ILE A 138 -14.83 7.02 -3.56
CA ILE A 138 -13.93 8.18 -3.65
C ILE A 138 -12.60 7.86 -2.97
N HIS A 139 -12.65 7.31 -1.75
CA HIS A 139 -11.45 6.88 -1.02
C HIS A 139 -10.69 5.79 -1.78
N GLY A 140 -11.41 4.76 -2.24
CA GLY A 140 -10.86 3.69 -3.06
C GLY A 140 -10.24 4.17 -4.37
N ALA A 141 -10.78 5.22 -5.00
CA ALA A 141 -10.16 5.79 -6.20
C ALA A 141 -8.78 6.40 -5.90
N GLY A 142 -8.61 7.04 -4.74
CA GLY A 142 -7.31 7.54 -4.28
C GLY A 142 -6.30 6.41 -4.08
N LEU A 143 -6.74 5.32 -3.43
CA LEU A 143 -5.95 4.09 -3.25
C LEU A 143 -5.53 3.48 -4.59
N ALA A 144 -6.47 3.31 -5.52
CA ALA A 144 -6.19 2.81 -6.87
C ALA A 144 -5.19 3.69 -7.65
N CYS A 145 -5.28 5.02 -7.53
CA CYS A 145 -4.29 5.93 -8.12
C CYS A 145 -2.89 5.71 -7.54
N CYS A 146 -2.77 5.58 -6.21
CA CYS A 146 -1.50 5.28 -5.55
C CYS A 146 -0.93 3.94 -6.01
N TRP A 147 -1.77 2.90 -6.07
CA TRP A 147 -1.37 1.59 -6.55
C TRP A 147 -0.91 1.61 -7.99
N VAL A 148 -1.67 2.18 -8.92
CA VAL A 148 -1.31 2.22 -10.35
C VAL A 148 0.01 2.94 -10.56
N ALA A 149 0.23 4.06 -9.89
CA ALA A 149 1.51 4.76 -9.94
C ALA A 149 2.66 3.89 -9.39
N GLY A 150 2.45 3.20 -8.27
CA GLY A 150 3.40 2.23 -7.72
C GLY A 150 3.67 1.05 -8.66
N ALA A 151 2.63 0.51 -9.28
CA ALA A 151 2.73 -0.60 -10.23
C ALA A 151 3.55 -0.20 -11.47
N LEU A 152 3.39 1.02 -11.98
CA LEU A 152 4.22 1.56 -13.05
C LEU A 152 5.68 1.72 -12.59
N ALA A 153 5.91 2.30 -11.40
CA ALA A 153 7.25 2.49 -10.83
C ALA A 153 8.00 1.16 -10.62
N GLY A 154 7.27 0.14 -10.13
CA GLY A 154 7.76 -1.20 -9.85
C GLY A 154 7.81 -2.13 -11.06
N ARG A 155 7.39 -1.68 -12.26
CA ARG A 155 7.26 -2.52 -13.47
C ARG A 155 6.36 -3.73 -13.25
N ALA A 156 5.31 -3.54 -12.47
CA ALA A 156 4.43 -4.58 -12.01
C ALA A 156 3.41 -5.03 -13.10
N PHE A 157 3.43 -4.38 -14.27
CA PHE A 157 2.62 -4.71 -15.45
C PHE A 157 3.42 -5.36 -16.61
N GLU A 158 4.69 -5.64 -16.38
CA GLU A 158 5.50 -6.46 -17.29
C GLU A 158 5.21 -7.94 -17.04
N SER A 159 5.30 -8.77 -18.08
CA SER A 159 5.02 -10.21 -18.02
C SER A 159 5.81 -10.93 -16.94
N GLU A 160 7.06 -10.54 -16.68
CA GLU A 160 7.87 -11.08 -15.59
C GLU A 160 7.27 -10.90 -14.20
N ALA A 161 6.40 -9.89 -14.02
CA ALA A 161 5.78 -9.57 -12.74
C ALA A 161 4.49 -10.34 -12.47
N PHE A 162 3.98 -11.13 -13.42
CA PHE A 162 2.74 -11.90 -13.23
C PHE A 162 2.71 -13.27 -13.92
N ASP A 163 3.61 -13.54 -14.86
CA ASP A 163 3.74 -14.81 -15.55
C ASP A 163 4.82 -15.66 -14.86
N VAL A 164 4.38 -16.77 -14.25
CA VAL A 164 5.25 -17.78 -13.61
C VAL A 164 5.45 -19.01 -14.50
N SER A 165 5.06 -18.94 -15.77
CA SER A 165 5.36 -20.00 -16.74
C SER A 165 6.86 -20.05 -17.08
N GLU A 166 7.27 -21.12 -17.77
CA GLU A 166 8.65 -21.26 -18.28
C GLU A 166 9.75 -21.25 -17.20
N GLY A 167 9.43 -21.69 -15.98
CA GLY A 167 10.37 -21.78 -14.87
C GLY A 167 10.58 -20.46 -14.11
N ARG A 168 9.79 -19.42 -14.41
CA ARG A 168 9.77 -18.18 -13.63
C ARG A 168 9.10 -18.44 -12.27
N GLY A 169 9.80 -18.14 -11.18
CA GLY A 169 9.27 -18.36 -9.84
C GLY A 169 8.34 -17.23 -9.36
N TYR A 170 7.48 -17.53 -8.39
CA TYR A 170 6.67 -16.54 -7.67
C TYR A 170 7.50 -15.43 -6.99
N GLY A 171 8.80 -15.64 -6.79
CA GLY A 171 9.69 -14.65 -6.20
C GLY A 171 9.70 -13.31 -6.94
N THR A 172 9.66 -13.33 -8.28
CA THR A 172 9.61 -12.09 -9.08
C THR A 172 8.27 -11.38 -8.92
N VAL A 173 7.16 -12.12 -8.96
CA VAL A 173 5.80 -11.59 -8.74
C VAL A 173 5.72 -10.90 -7.39
N ILE A 174 6.19 -11.57 -6.34
CA ILE A 174 6.22 -11.05 -4.97
C ILE A 174 7.09 -9.80 -4.91
N SER A 175 8.34 -9.88 -5.38
CA SER A 175 9.29 -8.75 -5.33
C SER A 175 8.76 -7.50 -6.04
N ARG A 176 8.22 -7.65 -7.25
CA ARG A 176 7.63 -6.55 -8.03
C ARG A 176 6.40 -5.96 -7.35
N THR A 177 5.57 -6.80 -6.76
CA THR A 177 4.39 -6.38 -6.00
C THR A 177 4.79 -5.59 -4.75
N PHE A 178 5.82 -6.03 -4.02
CA PHE A 178 6.36 -5.30 -2.87
C PHE A 178 7.00 -3.96 -3.26
N GLN A 179 7.77 -3.91 -4.35
CA GLN A 179 8.33 -2.66 -4.87
C GLN A 179 7.23 -1.65 -5.24
N ALA A 180 6.19 -2.13 -5.93
CA ALA A 180 5.02 -1.31 -6.26
C ALA A 180 4.29 -0.81 -5.00
N GLY A 181 4.05 -1.71 -4.04
CA GLY A 181 3.41 -1.38 -2.77
C GLY A 181 4.20 -0.38 -1.93
N ALA A 182 5.52 -0.48 -1.89
CA ALA A 182 6.37 0.47 -1.18
C ALA A 182 6.29 1.88 -1.80
N PHE A 183 6.29 1.97 -3.13
CA PHE A 183 6.10 3.25 -3.82
C PHE A 183 4.69 3.83 -3.58
N ALA A 184 3.65 3.00 -3.72
CA ALA A 184 2.27 3.38 -3.46
C ALA A 184 2.07 3.87 -2.01
N THR A 185 2.70 3.19 -1.04
CA THR A 185 2.71 3.60 0.37
C THR A 185 3.32 4.99 0.55
N GLY A 186 4.44 5.28 -0.13
CA GLY A 186 5.05 6.61 -0.11
C GLY A 186 4.11 7.70 -0.65
N LEU A 187 3.42 7.43 -1.76
CA LEU A 187 2.42 8.34 -2.32
C LEU A 187 1.21 8.54 -1.41
N LEU A 188 0.74 7.47 -0.76
CA LEU A 188 -0.37 7.55 0.18
C LEU A 188 0.00 8.42 1.38
N ILE A 189 1.17 8.17 2.00
CA ILE A 189 1.68 8.99 3.11
C ILE A 189 1.81 10.45 2.68
N LEU A 190 2.39 10.72 1.50
CA LEU A 190 2.52 12.08 0.99
C LEU A 190 1.16 12.75 0.78
N SER A 191 0.18 12.04 0.23
CA SER A 191 -1.18 12.53 0.03
C SER A 191 -1.86 12.87 1.35
N THR A 192 -1.67 12.03 2.38
CA THR A 192 -2.17 12.30 3.73
C THR A 192 -1.49 13.53 4.36
N GLN A 193 -0.18 13.73 4.13
CA GLN A 193 0.49 14.94 4.60
C GLN A 193 -0.03 16.20 3.91
N ILE A 194 -0.35 16.12 2.61
CA ILE A 194 -0.96 17.23 1.86
C ILE A 194 -2.36 17.52 2.40
N ASP A 195 -3.18 16.50 2.66
CA ASP A 195 -4.52 16.64 3.25
C ASP A 195 -4.45 17.35 4.61
N LEU A 196 -3.55 16.92 5.49
CA LEU A 196 -3.32 17.56 6.79
C LEU A 196 -2.82 19.01 6.65
N LEU A 197 -1.93 19.27 5.68
CA LEU A 197 -1.45 20.62 5.41
C LEU A 197 -2.58 21.54 4.95
N LEU A 198 -3.50 21.05 4.11
CA LEU A 198 -4.66 21.79 3.63
C LEU A 198 -5.70 21.99 4.75
N GLU A 199 -5.89 21.01 5.63
CA GLU A 199 -6.83 21.05 6.76
C GLU A 199 -6.40 22.09 7.80
N PHE A 200 -5.12 22.13 8.17
CA PHE A 200 -4.61 23.01 9.23
C PHE A 200 -3.93 24.28 8.71
N GLY A 201 -3.71 24.41 7.40
CA GLY A 201 -3.01 25.53 6.77
C GLY A 201 -1.51 25.61 7.11
N ARG A 202 -0.94 24.60 7.78
CA ARG A 202 0.47 24.53 8.18
C ARG A 202 0.90 23.07 8.39
N THR A 203 2.20 22.82 8.42
CA THR A 203 2.76 21.51 8.77
C THR A 203 2.50 21.23 10.25
N VAL A 204 1.71 20.20 10.53
CA VAL A 204 1.34 19.79 11.89
C VAL A 204 2.42 18.92 12.53
N GLN A 205 2.63 19.09 13.84
CA GLN A 205 3.56 18.30 14.63
C GLN A 205 2.87 17.72 15.86
N TRP A 206 3.43 16.61 16.37
CA TRP A 206 2.97 16.00 17.62
C TRP A 206 3.23 16.93 18.81
N GLY A 207 2.26 17.02 19.72
CA GLY A 207 2.34 17.78 20.96
C GLY A 207 1.94 19.25 20.84
N GLU A 208 1.46 19.70 19.67
CA GLU A 208 0.98 21.08 19.51
C GLU A 208 -0.38 21.31 20.20
N SER A 209 -1.31 20.36 20.08
CA SER A 209 -2.60 20.38 20.77
C SER A 209 -3.22 18.97 20.82
N GLU A 210 -4.10 18.72 21.79
CA GLU A 210 -4.80 17.43 21.91
C GLU A 210 -5.66 17.13 20.67
N GLU A 211 -6.23 18.16 20.05
CA GLU A 211 -7.03 18.03 18.83
C GLU A 211 -6.17 17.61 17.63
N THR A 212 -5.03 18.27 17.45
CA THR A 212 -4.06 17.95 16.39
C THR A 212 -3.51 16.54 16.57
N ASP A 213 -3.12 16.17 17.80
CA ASP A 213 -2.60 14.83 18.11
C ASP A 213 -3.63 13.74 17.84
N ARG A 214 -4.90 14.00 18.21
CA ARG A 214 -5.99 13.06 17.91
C ARG A 214 -6.20 12.90 16.40
N ARG A 215 -6.17 13.99 15.63
CA ARG A 215 -6.34 13.94 14.18
C ARG A 215 -5.17 13.21 13.49
N LEU A 216 -3.93 13.47 13.93
CA LEU A 216 -2.74 12.76 13.48
C LEU A 216 -2.82 11.26 13.78
N LEU A 217 -3.28 10.88 14.97
CA LEU A 217 -3.45 9.47 15.34
C LEU A 217 -4.51 8.78 14.47
N VAL A 218 -5.64 9.45 14.22
CA VAL A 218 -6.68 8.93 13.31
C VAL A 218 -6.14 8.75 11.90
N ALA A 219 -5.44 9.76 11.36
CA ALA A 219 -4.83 9.69 10.04
C ALA A 219 -3.82 8.54 9.94
N ALA A 220 -2.98 8.37 10.96
CA ALA A 220 -1.98 7.30 10.99
C ALA A 220 -2.63 5.91 11.00
N VAL A 221 -3.67 5.69 11.81
CA VAL A 221 -4.40 4.43 11.85
C VAL A 221 -5.08 4.13 10.52
N GLU A 222 -5.69 5.15 9.90
CA GLU A 222 -6.34 5.01 8.59
C GLU A 222 -5.34 4.62 7.50
N VAL A 223 -4.20 5.31 7.41
CA VAL A 223 -3.13 4.98 6.45
C VAL A 223 -2.60 3.57 6.68
N ILE A 224 -2.36 3.17 7.94
CA ILE A 224 -1.90 1.83 8.27
C ILE A 224 -2.89 0.76 7.81
N ASN A 225 -4.18 0.97 8.09
CA ASN A 225 -5.21 0.03 7.67
C ASN A 225 -5.32 -0.04 6.15
N ASP A 226 -5.29 1.10 5.47
CA ASP A 226 -5.36 1.16 4.01
C ASP A 226 -4.19 0.39 3.37
N ILE A 227 -2.95 0.63 3.83
CA ILE A 227 -1.77 -0.12 3.37
C ILE A 227 -1.95 -1.62 3.62
N PHE A 228 -2.42 -2.01 4.81
CA PHE A 228 -2.60 -3.41 5.16
C PHE A 228 -3.62 -4.10 4.27
N PHE A 229 -4.80 -3.51 4.09
CA PHE A 229 -5.88 -4.09 3.29
C PHE A 229 -5.56 -4.09 1.79
N GLU A 230 -4.94 -3.03 1.27
CA GLU A 230 -4.43 -3.00 -0.11
C GLU A 230 -3.36 -4.08 -0.32
N ALA A 231 -2.34 -4.15 0.54
CA ALA A 231 -1.27 -5.13 0.41
C ALA A 231 -1.83 -6.56 0.42
N LEU A 232 -2.77 -6.85 1.33
CA LEU A 232 -3.39 -8.17 1.43
C LEU A 232 -4.22 -8.52 0.19
N THR A 233 -5.08 -7.61 -0.25
CA THR A 233 -5.99 -7.87 -1.39
C THR A 233 -5.25 -7.91 -2.73
N LEU A 234 -4.33 -6.98 -2.99
CA LEU A 234 -3.56 -6.94 -4.22
C LEU A 234 -2.52 -8.06 -4.30
N SER A 235 -1.84 -8.38 -3.20
CA SER A 235 -0.93 -9.53 -3.18
C SER A 235 -1.70 -10.84 -3.37
N GLY A 236 -2.85 -11.00 -2.70
CA GLY A 236 -3.71 -12.16 -2.88
C GLY A 236 -4.20 -12.30 -4.32
N TRP A 237 -4.70 -11.21 -4.91
CA TRP A 237 -5.13 -11.15 -6.31
C TRP A 237 -4.00 -11.50 -7.28
N ARG A 238 -2.81 -10.93 -7.10
CA ARG A 238 -1.66 -11.15 -8.00
C ARG A 238 -1.09 -12.55 -7.89
N LEU A 239 -1.01 -13.12 -6.69
CA LEU A 239 -0.61 -14.50 -6.48
C LEU A 239 -1.63 -15.47 -7.09
N TYR A 240 -2.93 -15.19 -6.95
CA TYR A 240 -3.99 -15.96 -7.59
C TYR A 240 -3.88 -15.91 -9.12
N ARG A 241 -3.65 -14.73 -9.71
CA ARG A 241 -3.48 -14.61 -11.16
C ARG A 241 -2.22 -15.33 -11.65
N ALA A 242 -1.11 -15.20 -10.91
CA ALA A 242 0.11 -15.92 -11.21
C ALA A 242 -0.12 -17.45 -11.17
N SER A 243 -0.86 -17.98 -10.20
CA SER A 243 -1.11 -19.42 -10.14
C SER A 243 -1.88 -19.96 -11.35
N LYS A 244 -2.76 -19.16 -11.98
CA LYS A 244 -3.41 -19.54 -13.24
C LYS A 244 -2.44 -19.68 -14.41
N THR A 245 -1.39 -18.86 -14.45
CA THR A 245 -0.33 -18.99 -15.47
C THR A 245 0.56 -20.21 -15.21
N ALA A 246 0.76 -20.60 -13.95
CA ALA A 246 1.50 -21.81 -13.57
C ALA A 246 0.80 -23.09 -14.07
N ASP A 247 -0.53 -23.12 -13.97
CA ASP A 247 -1.36 -24.27 -14.38
C ASP A 247 -1.44 -24.43 -15.92
N GLY A 248 -0.77 -23.59 -16.70
CA GLY A 248 -0.80 -23.62 -18.17
C GLY A 248 -2.10 -23.09 -18.77
N ASN A 249 -2.99 -22.51 -17.95
CA ASN A 249 -4.24 -21.91 -18.40
C ASN A 249 -3.94 -20.50 -18.91
N LYS A 250 -3.49 -20.41 -20.17
CA LYS A 250 -3.28 -19.13 -20.87
C LYS A 250 -4.65 -18.58 -21.28
N TYR A 251 -5.02 -17.43 -20.71
CA TYR A 251 -6.22 -16.67 -21.09
C TYR A 251 -6.03 -15.98 -22.44
#